data_AF-A0AAW9KA94-F1
#
_entry.id   AF-A0AAW9KA94-F1
#
_cell.length_a   1.000
_cell.length_b   1.000
_cell.length_c   1.000
_cell.angle_alpha   90.00
_cell.angle_beta   90.00
_cell.angle_gamma   90.00
#
_symmetry.space_group_name_H-M   'P 1'
#
loop_
_entity.id
_entity.type
_entity.pdbx_description
1 polymer ?
#
loop_
_entity_poly.entity_id
_entity_poly.type
_entity_poly.pdbx_seq_one_letter_code
_entity_poly.pdbx_strand_id
1 'polypeptide(L)'
;EYSFDKRVENVVLASLEGMEDAATLGVEAVGVLDVAGKVPKYLEEDFKDATLIGDKMNPNSEVILGLNPDVIVGTSKFGEETMTKLNKIAVTLPYSHISANWKDNLLALAEITGKVEEGNKIISGYEEKASKTKEKLSNEY
;
A
#
# COMPACT_ATOMS: atom_id res chain seq x y z
N GLU A 1 -15.03 1.41 -9.53
CA GLU A 1 -14.94 2.24 -8.31
C GLU A 1 -15.23 1.34 -7.12
N TYR A 2 -14.41 1.42 -6.08
CA TYR A 2 -14.67 0.77 -4.80
C TYR A 2 -15.33 1.82 -3.89
N SER A 3 -16.45 1.46 -3.26
CA SER A 3 -17.17 2.33 -2.33
C SER A 3 -17.17 1.69 -0.96
N PHE A 4 -16.84 2.48 0.07
CA PHE A 4 -16.85 2.04 1.47
C PHE A 4 -17.95 2.81 2.21
N ASP A 5 -18.87 2.09 2.83
CA ASP A 5 -20.03 2.68 3.52
C ASP A 5 -19.65 3.43 4.81
N LYS A 6 -18.43 3.19 5.30
CA LYS A 6 -17.85 3.79 6.50
C LYS A 6 -16.41 4.23 6.23
N ARG A 7 -15.91 5.13 7.08
CA ARG A 7 -14.50 5.50 7.09
C ARG A 7 -13.65 4.23 7.26
N VAL A 8 -12.63 4.08 6.43
CA VAL A 8 -11.65 3.01 6.53
C VAL A 8 -10.71 3.31 7.69
N GLU A 9 -10.67 2.43 8.69
CA GLU A 9 -9.82 2.55 9.88
C GLU A 9 -8.83 1.36 9.94
N ASN A 10 -9.30 0.15 9.66
CA ASN A 10 -8.48 -1.06 9.73
C ASN A 10 -7.94 -1.44 8.35
N VAL A 11 -6.77 -0.92 7.99
CA VAL A 11 -6.08 -1.25 6.73
C VAL A 11 -5.11 -2.41 6.94
N VAL A 12 -5.21 -3.44 6.10
CA VAL A 12 -4.18 -4.48 5.98
C VAL A 12 -3.41 -4.30 4.67
N LEU A 13 -2.09 -4.25 4.75
CA LEU A 13 -1.19 -4.06 3.62
C LEU A 13 -0.55 -5.40 3.24
N ALA A 14 -1.18 -6.09 2.29
CA ALA A 14 -0.76 -7.39 1.75
C ALA A 14 0.06 -7.25 0.44
N SER A 15 0.74 -6.13 0.25
CA SER A 15 1.71 -5.88 -0.82
C SER A 15 2.79 -4.92 -0.34
N LEU A 16 4.00 -5.02 -0.91
CA LEU A 16 5.09 -4.10 -0.58
C LEU A 16 4.80 -2.70 -1.12
N GLU A 17 4.20 -2.62 -2.32
CA GLU A 17 3.74 -1.36 -2.91
C GLU A 17 2.74 -0.65 -1.97
N GLY A 18 1.78 -1.38 -1.40
CA GLY A 18 0.85 -0.83 -0.41
C GLY A 18 1.53 -0.37 0.88
N MET A 19 2.53 -1.12 1.37
CA MET A 19 3.33 -0.71 2.54
C MET A 19 4.11 0.58 2.31
N GLU A 20 4.72 0.73 1.14
CA GLU A 20 5.47 1.94 0.76
C GLU A 20 4.55 3.15 0.60
N ASP A 21 3.42 2.99 -0.09
CA ASP A 21 2.44 4.06 -0.27
C ASP A 21 1.83 4.49 1.06
N ALA A 22 1.51 3.55 1.95
CA ALA A 22 0.96 3.84 3.27
C ALA A 22 1.95 4.61 4.14
N ALA A 23 3.22 4.19 4.20
CA ALA A 23 4.26 4.91 4.91
C ALA A 23 4.43 6.33 4.35
N THR A 24 4.40 6.49 3.02
CA THR A 24 4.52 7.80 2.37
C THR A 24 3.35 8.73 2.69
N LEU A 25 2.12 8.19 2.79
CA LEU A 25 0.90 8.93 3.13
C LEU A 25 0.70 9.14 4.65
N GLY A 26 1.49 8.47 5.49
CA GLY A 26 1.28 8.42 6.93
C GLY A 26 -0.03 7.70 7.31
N VAL A 27 -0.35 6.62 6.60
CA VAL A 27 -1.49 5.74 6.87
C VAL A 27 -1.04 4.62 7.81
N GLU A 28 -1.69 4.53 8.96
CA GLU A 28 -1.51 3.42 9.90
C GLU A 28 -2.14 2.13 9.34
N ALA A 29 -1.52 0.99 9.64
CA ALA A 29 -2.01 -0.32 9.22
C ALA A 29 -2.05 -1.28 10.41
N VAL A 30 -3.10 -2.09 10.48
CA VAL A 30 -3.26 -3.10 11.52
C VAL A 30 -2.49 -4.39 11.20
N GLY A 31 -2.16 -4.60 9.92
CA GLY A 31 -1.34 -5.73 9.50
C GLY A 31 -0.52 -5.45 8.25
N VAL A 32 0.71 -5.98 8.21
CA VAL A 32 1.69 -5.80 7.13
C VAL A 32 2.44 -7.08 6.81
N LEU A 33 2.95 -7.18 5.58
CA LEU A 33 3.79 -8.31 5.19
C LEU A 33 5.10 -8.34 5.97
N ASP A 34 5.61 -9.55 6.18
CA ASP A 34 6.96 -9.76 6.64
C ASP A 34 7.94 -10.08 5.49
N VAL A 35 9.21 -9.77 5.74
CA VAL A 35 10.35 -10.28 4.98
C VAL A 35 11.25 -11.00 5.97
N ALA A 36 11.22 -12.34 5.92
CA ALA A 36 11.93 -13.21 6.85
C ALA A 36 11.52 -12.97 8.32
N GLY A 37 10.22 -12.84 8.56
CA GLY A 37 9.62 -12.72 9.89
C GLY A 37 9.76 -11.34 10.54
N LYS A 38 10.09 -10.31 9.75
CA LYS A 38 10.23 -8.92 10.22
C LYS A 38 9.66 -7.95 9.20
N VAL A 39 9.23 -6.77 9.66
CA VAL A 39 8.97 -5.63 8.77
C VAL A 39 10.27 -5.29 8.03
N PRO A 40 10.25 -4.98 6.72
CA PRO A 40 11.42 -4.49 6.01
C PRO A 40 12.04 -3.29 6.73
N LYS A 41 13.36 -3.30 6.91
CA LYS A 41 14.08 -2.30 7.73
C LYS A 41 13.77 -0.84 7.37
N TYR A 42 13.50 -0.55 6.11
CA TYR A 42 13.22 0.81 5.64
C TYR A 42 11.79 1.30 5.97
N LEU A 43 10.93 0.41 6.51
CA LEU A 43 9.55 0.67 6.94
C LEU A 43 9.31 0.29 8.42
N GLU A 44 10.38 -0.05 9.14
CA GLU A 44 10.29 -0.59 10.51
C GLU A 44 9.65 0.43 11.46
N GLU A 45 10.00 1.71 11.35
CA GLU A 45 9.43 2.76 12.19
C GLU A 45 7.94 3.03 11.87
N ASP A 46 7.55 2.91 10.60
CA ASP A 46 6.18 3.17 10.14
C ASP A 46 5.21 2.07 10.59
N PHE A 47 5.68 0.82 10.74
CA PHE A 47 4.83 -0.34 11.02
C PHE A 47 5.26 -1.18 12.24
N LYS A 48 5.99 -0.58 13.19
CA LYS A 48 6.45 -1.27 14.42
C LYS A 48 5.32 -1.89 15.25
N ASP A 49 4.12 -1.30 15.20
CA ASP A 49 2.95 -1.72 15.97
C ASP A 49 1.98 -2.60 15.14
N ALA A 50 2.28 -2.82 13.85
CA ALA A 50 1.43 -3.61 12.96
C ALA A 50 1.67 -5.12 13.15
N THR A 51 0.61 -5.91 13.00
CA THR A 51 0.72 -7.37 13.06
C THR A 51 1.32 -7.92 11.77
N LEU A 52 2.29 -8.85 11.87
CA LEU A 52 2.81 -9.54 10.69
C LEU A 52 1.77 -10.52 10.16
N ILE A 53 1.41 -10.36 8.89
CA ILE A 53 0.40 -11.19 8.21
C ILE A 53 1.01 -12.27 7.31
N GLY A 54 2.28 -12.63 7.52
CA GLY A 54 3.01 -13.56 6.66
C GLY A 54 3.74 -12.89 5.50
N ASP A 55 4.35 -13.71 4.65
CA ASP A 55 5.18 -13.22 3.55
C ASP A 55 4.37 -12.85 2.30
N LYS A 56 5.01 -12.13 1.38
CA LYS A 56 4.39 -11.62 0.14
C LYS A 56 3.84 -12.69 -0.80
N MET A 57 4.31 -13.92 -0.73
CA MET A 57 3.84 -15.03 -1.58
C MET A 57 2.62 -15.70 -0.96
N ASN A 58 2.59 -15.83 0.37
CA ASN A 58 1.53 -16.50 1.10
C ASN A 58 1.07 -15.71 2.33
N PRO A 59 0.31 -14.62 2.16
CA PRO A 59 -0.30 -13.93 3.29
C PRO A 59 -1.22 -14.88 4.08
N ASN A 60 -1.12 -14.84 5.40
CA ASN A 60 -1.88 -15.67 6.31
C ASN A 60 -3.31 -15.15 6.47
N SER A 61 -4.25 -15.80 5.79
CA SER A 61 -5.67 -15.42 5.81
C SER A 61 -6.32 -15.52 7.19
N GLU A 62 -5.87 -16.42 8.08
CA GLU A 62 -6.44 -16.54 9.43
C GLU A 62 -6.03 -15.36 10.31
N VAL A 63 -4.76 -14.95 10.23
CA VAL A 63 -4.27 -13.75 10.92
C VAL A 63 -4.99 -12.52 10.38
N ILE A 64 -5.08 -12.37 9.06
CA ILE A 64 -5.79 -11.24 8.42
C ILE A 64 -7.25 -11.19 8.86
N LEU A 65 -7.94 -12.34 8.91
CA LEU A 65 -9.32 -12.41 9.40
C LEU A 65 -9.45 -11.94 10.85
N GLY A 66 -8.51 -12.31 11.72
CA GLY A 66 -8.48 -11.89 13.12
C GLY A 66 -8.28 -10.39 13.33
N LEU A 67 -7.71 -9.68 12.35
CA LEU A 67 -7.53 -8.22 12.38
C LEU A 67 -8.80 -7.44 12.01
N ASN A 68 -9.85 -8.11 11.53
CA ASN A 68 -11.11 -7.50 11.11
C ASN A 68 -10.92 -6.26 10.20
N PRO A 69 -10.23 -6.43 9.04
CA PRO A 69 -9.92 -5.32 8.14
C PRO A 69 -11.17 -4.74 7.49
N ASP A 70 -11.14 -3.42 7.26
CA ASP A 70 -12.11 -2.75 6.40
C ASP A 70 -11.73 -2.93 4.93
N VAL A 71 -10.43 -2.99 4.64
CA VAL A 71 -9.86 -3.16 3.31
C VAL A 71 -8.54 -3.93 3.40
N ILE A 72 -8.25 -4.71 2.35
CA ILE A 72 -6.96 -5.36 2.15
C ILE A 72 -6.32 -4.78 0.90
N VAL A 73 -5.14 -4.18 1.05
CA VAL A 73 -4.33 -3.70 -0.08
C VAL A 73 -3.46 -4.86 -0.56
N GLY A 74 -3.99 -5.65 -1.50
CA GLY A 74 -3.30 -6.80 -2.09
C GLY A 74 -2.36 -6.40 -3.22
N THR A 75 -2.13 -7.29 -4.18
CA THR A 75 -1.36 -7.02 -5.39
C THR A 75 -1.98 -7.74 -6.59
N SER A 76 -1.85 -7.15 -7.78
CA SER A 76 -2.26 -7.75 -9.04
C SER A 76 -1.41 -8.97 -9.44
N LYS A 77 -0.35 -9.29 -8.69
CA LYS A 77 0.42 -10.54 -8.82
C LYS A 77 -0.28 -11.75 -8.20
N PHE A 78 -1.27 -11.54 -7.33
CA PHE A 78 -1.98 -12.66 -6.72
C PHE A 78 -2.78 -13.44 -7.76
N GLY A 79 -2.70 -14.77 -7.65
CA GLY A 79 -3.60 -15.65 -8.37
C GLY A 79 -5.04 -15.53 -7.89
N GLU A 80 -5.97 -16.02 -8.70
CA GLU A 80 -7.41 -16.00 -8.42
C GLU A 80 -7.76 -16.65 -7.08
N GLU A 81 -7.08 -17.74 -6.71
CA GLU A 81 -7.30 -18.43 -5.44
C GLU A 81 -7.03 -17.51 -4.23
N THR A 82 -5.88 -16.84 -4.20
CA THR A 82 -5.51 -15.91 -3.12
C THR A 82 -6.46 -14.71 -3.08
N MET A 83 -6.74 -14.10 -4.24
CA MET A 83 -7.69 -12.99 -4.32
C MET A 83 -9.08 -13.38 -3.83
N THR A 84 -9.56 -14.58 -4.18
CA THR A 84 -10.87 -15.09 -3.73
C THR A 84 -10.89 -15.31 -2.22
N LYS A 85 -9.81 -15.85 -1.64
CA LYS A 85 -9.70 -16.04 -0.18
C LYS A 85 -9.73 -14.71 0.57
N LEU A 86 -8.94 -13.73 0.14
CA LEU A 86 -8.86 -12.42 0.80
C LEU A 86 -10.17 -11.62 0.64
N ASN A 87 -10.83 -11.69 -0.53
CA ASN A 87 -12.12 -11.02 -0.74
C ASN A 87 -13.27 -11.59 0.11
N LYS A 88 -13.15 -12.81 0.65
CA LYS A 88 -14.10 -13.33 1.64
C LYS A 88 -13.94 -12.68 3.02
N ILE A 89 -12.79 -12.05 3.28
CA ILE A 89 -12.50 -11.38 4.54
C ILE A 89 -12.91 -9.91 4.45
N ALA A 90 -12.38 -9.19 3.45
CA ALA A 90 -12.71 -7.80 3.17
C ALA A 90 -12.41 -7.47 1.70
N VAL A 91 -12.93 -6.35 1.20
CA VAL A 91 -12.63 -5.88 -0.16
C VAL A 91 -11.12 -5.83 -0.34
N THR A 92 -10.62 -6.57 -1.32
CA THR A 92 -9.19 -6.68 -1.60
C THR A 92 -8.84 -5.92 -2.87
N LEU A 93 -8.05 -4.86 -2.72
CA LEU A 93 -7.59 -4.03 -3.84
C LEU A 93 -6.42 -4.73 -4.55
N PRO A 94 -6.51 -4.98 -5.87
CA PRO A 94 -5.44 -5.60 -6.63
C PRO A 94 -4.41 -4.54 -7.07
N TYR A 95 -3.58 -4.03 -6.14
CA TYR A 95 -2.60 -2.99 -6.46
C TYR A 95 -1.72 -3.38 -7.65
N SER A 96 -1.53 -2.44 -8.58
CA SER A 96 -0.70 -2.71 -9.74
C SER A 96 0.76 -2.90 -9.31
N HIS A 97 1.36 -4.01 -9.71
CA HIS A 97 2.80 -4.18 -9.57
C HIS A 97 3.60 -3.51 -10.70
N ILE A 98 2.92 -2.88 -11.65
CA ILE A 98 3.55 -2.19 -12.77
C ILE A 98 3.94 -0.80 -12.27
N SER A 99 5.23 -0.51 -12.30
CA SER A 99 5.78 0.74 -11.75
C SER A 99 5.19 2.00 -12.39
N ALA A 100 4.76 1.94 -13.65
CA ALA A 100 4.09 3.08 -14.31
C ALA A 100 2.78 3.51 -13.62
N ASN A 101 2.14 2.62 -12.84
CA ASN A 101 0.90 2.90 -12.11
C ASN A 101 1.12 3.36 -10.66
N TRP A 102 2.34 3.71 -10.25
CA TRP A 102 2.62 4.11 -8.87
C TRP A 102 1.73 5.26 -8.38
N LYS A 103 1.43 6.25 -9.25
CA LYS A 103 0.54 7.37 -8.90
C LYS A 103 -0.90 6.91 -8.68
N ASP A 104 -1.37 5.99 -9.51
CA ASP A 104 -2.72 5.45 -9.42
C ASP A 104 -2.89 4.64 -8.12
N ASN A 105 -1.89 3.82 -7.77
CA ASN A 105 -1.85 3.10 -6.51
C ASN A 105 -1.85 4.07 -5.31
N LEU A 106 -0.96 5.07 -5.30
CA LEU A 106 -0.88 6.04 -4.23
C LEU A 106 -2.21 6.80 -4.06
N LEU A 107 -2.81 7.25 -5.16
CA LEU A 107 -4.10 7.96 -5.14
C LEU A 107 -5.25 7.07 -4.69
N ALA A 108 -5.25 5.78 -5.05
CA ALA A 108 -6.25 4.84 -4.57
C ALA A 108 -6.19 4.67 -3.05
N LEU A 109 -4.98 4.56 -2.45
CA LEU A 109 -4.85 4.51 -0.99
C LEU A 109 -5.31 5.82 -0.37
N ALA A 110 -4.89 6.93 -0.97
CA ALA A 110 -5.20 8.26 -0.51
C ALA A 110 -6.72 8.50 -0.49
N GLU A 111 -7.44 8.05 -1.51
CA GLU A 111 -8.89 8.16 -1.59
C GLU A 111 -9.58 7.39 -0.46
N ILE A 112 -9.24 6.12 -0.26
CA ILE A 112 -9.92 5.28 0.73
C ILE A 112 -9.59 5.67 2.18
N THR A 113 -8.43 6.30 2.41
CA THR A 113 -7.97 6.74 3.75
C THR A 113 -8.23 8.23 4.03
N GLY A 114 -8.78 8.98 3.06
CA GLY A 114 -9.04 10.42 3.21
C GLY A 114 -7.77 11.29 3.18
N LYS A 115 -6.74 10.84 2.47
CA LYS A 115 -5.41 11.46 2.31
C LYS A 115 -5.17 12.04 0.90
N VAL A 116 -6.24 12.34 0.17
CA VAL A 116 -6.16 12.78 -1.25
C VAL A 116 -5.31 14.03 -1.43
N GLU A 117 -5.39 14.99 -0.50
CA GLU A 117 -4.57 16.20 -0.55
C GLU A 117 -3.07 15.87 -0.40
N GLU A 118 -2.72 15.04 0.58
CA GLU A 118 -1.34 14.57 0.78
C GLU A 118 -0.82 13.79 -0.43
N GLY A 119 -1.62 12.87 -0.98
CA GLY A 119 -1.27 12.09 -2.17
C GLY A 119 -0.95 12.98 -3.38
N ASN A 120 -1.80 13.98 -3.66
CA ASN A 120 -1.55 14.94 -4.73
C ASN A 120 -0.26 15.75 -4.47
N LYS A 121 -0.03 16.19 -3.23
CA LYS A 121 1.18 16.93 -2.85
C LYS A 121 2.46 16.09 -3.05
N ILE A 122 2.43 14.82 -2.69
CA ILE A 122 3.55 13.88 -2.91
C ILE A 122 3.86 13.75 -4.40
N ILE A 123 2.82 13.57 -5.22
CA ILE A 123 2.98 13.43 -6.68
C ILE A 123 3.58 14.70 -7.28
N SER A 124 3.00 15.87 -6.99
CA SER A 124 3.50 17.14 -7.53
C SER A 124 4.94 17.41 -7.07
N GLY A 125 5.27 17.13 -5.81
CA GLY A 125 6.63 17.30 -5.29
C GLY A 125 7.64 16.38 -5.97
N TYR A 126 7.26 15.13 -6.27
CA TYR A 126 8.09 14.20 -7.02
C TYR A 126 8.33 14.70 -8.46
N GLU A 127 7.27 15.14 -9.16
CA GLU A 127 7.37 15.64 -10.53
C GLU A 127 8.25 16.89 -10.63
N GLU A 128 8.10 17.82 -9.69
CA GLU A 128 8.94 19.02 -9.61
C GLU A 128 10.41 18.64 -9.40
N LYS A 129 10.70 17.72 -8.47
CA LYS A 129 12.06 17.23 -8.22
C LYS A 129 12.65 16.54 -9.45
N ALA A 130 11.86 15.74 -10.14
CA ALA A 130 12.27 15.06 -11.37
C ALA A 130 12.60 16.07 -12.48
N SER A 131 11.76 17.09 -12.68
CA SER A 131 11.99 18.15 -13.67
C SER A 131 13.27 18.93 -13.37
N LYS A 132 13.45 19.39 -12.13
CA LYS A 132 14.66 20.11 -11.69
C LYS A 132 15.92 19.27 -11.86
N THR A 133 15.84 17.98 -11.56
CA THR A 133 16.97 17.06 -11.73
C THR A 133 17.32 16.89 -13.20
N LYS A 134 16.31 16.76 -14.08
CA LYS A 134 16.51 16.67 -15.53
C LYS A 134 17.19 17.92 -16.08
N GLU A 135 16.70 19.11 -15.72
CA GLU A 135 17.30 20.38 -16.13
C GLU A 135 18.76 20.50 -15.68
N LYS A 136 19.05 20.13 -14.42
CA LYS A 136 20.42 20.15 -13.90
C LYS A 136 21.34 19.25 -14.71
N LEU A 137 20.92 18.01 -15.00
CA LEU A 137 21.72 17.07 -15.78
C LEU A 137 21.93 17.54 -17.23
N SER A 138 20.91 18.14 -17.86
CA SER A 138 21.04 18.73 -19.20
C SER A 138 21.93 19.97 -19.27
N ASN A 139 22.16 20.66 -18.15
CA ASN A 139 23.09 21.78 -18.08
C ASN A 139 24.52 21.33 -17.75
N GLU A 140 24.71 20.13 -17.19
CA GLU A 140 26.03 19.58 -16.82
C GLU A 140 26.68 18.73 -17.93
N TYR A 141 25.91 18.25 -18.92
CA TYR A 141 26.35 17.41 -20.03
C TYR A 141 25.82 17.91 -21.37
#